data_AF-A0A7Y9W5E7-F1
#
_entry.id   AF-A0A7Y9W5E7-F1
#
_cell.length_a   1.000
_cell.length_b   1.000
_cell.length_c   1.000
_cell.angle_alpha   90.00
_cell.angle_beta   90.00
_cell.angle_gamma   90.00
#
_symmetry.space_group_name_H-M   'P 1'
#
loop_
_entity.id
_entity.type
_entity.pdbx_description
1 polymer ?
#
loop_
_entity_poly.entity_id
_entity_poly.type
_entity_poly.pdbx_seq_one_letter_code
_entity_poly.pdbx_strand_id
1 'polypeptide(L)'
;MSKKSESDEAINLNESTEATLTSLTTQINAFVHDGTLDSRCAAKLVKRLKREADLISESGKSSKPERKKLNIAFVEIEAALRDHDAGLLVIANAALRAADDTEDVRAHG
;
A
#
# COMPACT_ATOMS: atom_id res chain seq x y z
N MET A 1 -10.17 -47.62 -6.05
CA MET A 1 -11.01 -46.69 -6.82
C MET A 1 -10.85 -45.31 -6.20
N SER A 2 -10.03 -44.48 -6.84
CA SER A 2 -9.64 -43.13 -6.42
C SER A 2 -10.76 -42.11 -6.65
N LYS A 3 -10.94 -41.15 -5.72
CA LYS A 3 -11.27 -39.72 -5.95
C LYS A 3 -10.86 -38.94 -4.68
N LYS A 4 -9.58 -38.57 -4.54
CA LYS A 4 -8.91 -37.33 -4.99
C LYS A 4 -9.24 -36.14 -4.06
N SER A 5 -8.30 -35.85 -3.18
CA SER A 5 -8.27 -34.73 -2.24
C SER A 5 -8.34 -33.40 -2.97
N GLU A 6 -9.46 -32.69 -2.87
CA GLU A 6 -9.59 -31.27 -3.29
C GLU A 6 -8.92 -30.31 -2.28
N SER A 7 -8.40 -30.82 -1.17
CA SER A 7 -7.84 -30.00 -0.08
C SER A 7 -6.36 -29.65 -0.22
N ASP A 8 -5.61 -30.30 -1.12
CA ASP A 8 -4.13 -30.23 -1.11
C ASP A 8 -3.53 -29.40 -2.26
N GLU A 9 -4.34 -29.06 -3.26
CA GLU A 9 -3.88 -28.37 -4.48
C GLU A 9 -3.99 -26.83 -4.37
N ALA A 10 -4.78 -26.31 -3.41
CA ALA A 10 -4.88 -24.86 -3.15
C ALA A 10 -3.82 -24.33 -2.16
N ILE A 11 -3.12 -25.21 -1.43
CA ILE A 11 -2.18 -24.81 -0.37
C ILE A 11 -0.77 -24.54 -0.92
N ASN A 12 -0.46 -25.02 -2.13
CA ASN A 12 0.90 -24.98 -2.71
C ASN A 12 1.10 -24.05 -3.92
N LEU A 13 0.12 -23.22 -4.29
CA LEU A 13 0.23 -22.31 -5.45
C LEU A 13 0.71 -20.88 -5.10
N ASN A 14 0.83 -20.55 -3.82
CA ASN A 14 1.22 -19.22 -3.33
C ASN A 14 2.56 -19.24 -2.57
N GLU A 15 3.58 -19.89 -3.13
CA GLU A 15 4.94 -19.65 -2.65
C GLU A 15 5.39 -18.25 -3.12
N SER A 16 4.76 -17.21 -2.57
CA SER A 16 5.11 -15.82 -2.83
C SER A 16 6.50 -15.61 -2.26
N THR A 17 7.50 -15.48 -3.14
CA THR A 17 8.86 -15.18 -2.70
C THR A 17 8.93 -13.76 -2.15
N GLU A 18 9.82 -13.49 -1.20
CA GLU A 18 10.03 -12.13 -0.66
C GLU A 18 10.37 -11.12 -1.78
N ALA A 19 11.00 -11.59 -2.85
CA ALA A 19 11.28 -10.82 -4.05
C ALA A 19 9.98 -10.37 -4.77
N THR A 20 9.00 -11.25 -4.90
CA THR A 20 7.69 -10.94 -5.49
C THR A 20 6.94 -9.90 -4.65
N LEU A 21 6.91 -10.08 -3.32
CA LEU A 21 6.30 -9.09 -2.42
C LEU A 21 7.00 -7.73 -2.49
N THR A 22 8.33 -7.73 -2.59
CA THR A 22 9.10 -6.49 -2.73
C THR A 22 8.72 -5.79 -4.04
N SER A 23 8.71 -6.52 -5.16
CA SER A 23 8.33 -5.96 -6.48
C SER A 23 6.92 -5.40 -6.50
N LEU A 24 5.96 -6.10 -5.89
CA LEU A 24 4.58 -5.63 -5.78
C LEU A 24 4.48 -4.38 -4.90
N THR A 25 5.19 -4.35 -3.78
CA THR A 25 5.23 -3.18 -2.88
C THR A 25 5.79 -1.96 -3.61
N THR A 26 6.86 -2.12 -4.39
CA THR A 26 7.44 -1.05 -5.21
C THR A 26 6.46 -0.55 -6.28
N GLN A 27 5.72 -1.45 -6.95
CA GLN A 27 4.71 -1.04 -7.94
C GLN A 27 3.56 -0.26 -7.31
N ILE A 28 3.05 -0.71 -6.16
CA ILE A 28 2.01 0.03 -5.44
C ILE A 28 2.54 1.40 -5.01
N ASN A 29 3.81 1.49 -4.60
CA ASN A 29 4.44 2.75 -4.25
C ASN A 29 4.43 3.75 -5.42
N ALA A 30 4.75 3.29 -6.64
CA ALA A 30 4.65 4.11 -7.84
C ALA A 30 3.22 4.62 -8.07
N PHE A 31 2.20 3.76 -7.94
CA PHE A 31 0.81 4.18 -8.10
C PHE A 31 0.34 5.22 -7.07
N VAL A 32 0.86 5.14 -5.83
CA VAL A 32 0.59 6.15 -4.78
C VAL A 32 1.24 7.48 -5.13
N HIS A 33 2.49 7.48 -5.61
CA HIS A 33 3.15 8.70 -6.06
C HIS A 33 2.49 9.35 -7.26
N ASP A 34 2.01 8.55 -8.21
CA ASP A 34 1.30 9.03 -9.40
C ASP A 34 -0.14 9.51 -9.08
N GLY A 35 -0.62 9.31 -7.84
CA GLY A 35 -1.99 9.64 -7.44
C GLY A 35 -3.06 8.80 -8.14
N THR A 36 -2.67 7.72 -8.81
CA THR A 36 -3.59 6.83 -9.56
C THR A 36 -4.30 5.82 -8.66
N LEU A 37 -3.75 5.60 -7.46
CA LEU A 37 -4.31 4.70 -6.47
C LEU A 37 -4.82 5.48 -5.25
N ASP A 38 -6.09 5.25 -4.90
CA ASP A 38 -6.70 5.78 -3.68
C ASP A 38 -5.89 5.37 -2.43
N SER A 39 -5.62 6.33 -1.55
CA SER A 39 -4.75 6.11 -0.39
C SER A 39 -5.33 5.10 0.62
N ARG A 40 -6.67 5.00 0.74
CA ARG A 40 -7.32 3.99 1.59
C ARG A 40 -7.19 2.59 0.99
N CYS A 41 -7.31 2.48 -0.34
CA CYS A 41 -7.06 1.24 -1.07
C CYS A 41 -5.61 0.79 -0.89
N ALA A 42 -4.65 1.68 -1.15
CA ALA A 42 -3.23 1.43 -0.98
C ALA A 42 -2.88 0.99 0.45
N ALA A 43 -3.38 1.69 1.48
CA ALA A 43 -3.15 1.33 2.87
C ALA A 43 -3.69 -0.07 3.23
N LYS A 44 -4.83 -0.48 2.64
CA LYS A 44 -5.36 -1.85 2.81
C LYS A 44 -4.47 -2.89 2.13
N LEU A 45 -3.95 -2.59 0.95
CA LEU A 45 -3.04 -3.49 0.24
C LEU A 45 -1.73 -3.67 1.04
N VAL A 46 -1.14 -2.57 1.54
CA VAL A 46 0.06 -2.63 2.39
C VAL A 46 -0.18 -3.49 3.63
N LYS A 47 -1.33 -3.34 4.31
CA LYS A 47 -1.69 -4.20 5.46
C LYS A 47 -1.76 -5.68 5.11
N ARG A 48 -2.23 -6.03 3.91
CA ARG A 48 -2.28 -7.43 3.44
C ARG A 48 -0.89 -7.94 3.11
N LEU A 49 -0.07 -7.14 2.43
CA LEU A 49 1.31 -7.49 2.08
C LEU A 49 2.18 -7.72 3.33
N LYS A 50 1.98 -6.94 4.39
CA LYS A 50 2.67 -7.16 5.67
C LYS A 50 2.33 -8.52 6.29
N ARG A 51 1.05 -8.91 6.27
CA ARG A 51 0.64 -10.25 6.75
C ARG A 51 1.27 -11.37 5.92
N GLU A 52 1.35 -11.19 4.60
CA GLU A 52 1.99 -12.17 3.73
C GLU A 52 3.51 -12.27 4.02
N ALA A 53 4.16 -11.13 4.30
CA ALA A 53 5.56 -11.10 4.70
C ALA A 53 5.82 -11.82 6.04
N ASP A 54 4.89 -11.69 6.99
CA ASP A 54 4.93 -12.40 8.26
C ASP A 54 4.80 -13.93 8.05
N LEU A 55 3.87 -14.37 7.20
CA LEU A 55 3.68 -15.79 6.85
C LEU A 55 4.92 -16.40 6.17
N ILE A 56 5.55 -15.67 5.25
CA ILE A 56 6.79 -16.12 4.59
C ILE A 56 7.92 -16.21 5.63
N SER A 57 7.99 -15.26 6.55
CA SER A 57 8.98 -15.24 7.61
C SER A 57 8.82 -16.43 8.57
N GLU A 58 7.59 -16.79 8.91
CA GLU A 58 7.25 -17.96 9.75
C GLU A 58 7.53 -19.29 9.05
N SER A 59 7.37 -19.34 7.72
CA SER A 59 7.65 -20.54 6.91
C SER A 59 9.12 -20.94 6.83
N GLY A 60 10.04 -20.09 7.31
CA GLY A 60 11.49 -20.34 7.28
C GLY A 60 12.13 -20.21 5.89
N LYS A 61 11.36 -19.86 4.85
CA LYS A 61 11.83 -19.74 3.44
C LYS A 61 12.49 -18.40 3.11
N SER A 62 12.55 -17.49 4.08
CA SER A 62 13.03 -16.11 3.91
C SER A 62 14.54 -15.95 4.11
N SER A 63 15.16 -15.07 3.33
CA SER A 63 16.57 -14.72 3.47
C SER A 63 16.74 -13.37 4.20
N LYS A 64 17.71 -13.23 5.10
CA LYS A 64 18.02 -11.96 5.79
C LYS A 64 18.10 -10.73 4.85
N PRO A 65 18.84 -10.78 3.72
CA PRO A 65 18.89 -9.66 2.77
C PRO A 65 17.53 -9.35 2.11
N GLU A 66 16.71 -10.36 1.86
CA GLU A 66 15.40 -10.19 1.20
C GLU A 66 14.38 -9.57 2.15
N ARG A 67 14.29 -10.05 3.39
CA ARG A 67 13.54 -9.40 4.48
C ARG A 67 13.90 -7.92 4.63
N LYS A 68 15.20 -7.59 4.56
CA LYS A 68 15.66 -6.20 4.68
C LYS A 68 15.15 -5.35 3.52
N LYS A 69 15.24 -5.84 2.29
CA LYS A 69 14.72 -5.14 1.10
C LYS A 69 13.20 -4.93 1.19
N LEU A 70 12.48 -5.96 1.61
CA LEU A 70 11.03 -5.91 1.78
C LEU A 70 10.62 -4.89 2.86
N ASN A 71 11.35 -4.84 3.98
CA ASN A 71 11.08 -3.84 5.02
C ASN A 71 11.37 -2.41 4.55
N ILE A 72 12.44 -2.20 3.78
CA ILE A 72 12.72 -0.89 3.16
C ILE A 72 11.55 -0.48 2.26
N ALA A 73 11.08 -1.37 1.38
CA ALA A 73 9.94 -1.10 0.51
C ALA A 73 8.66 -0.75 1.30
N PHE A 74 8.41 -1.41 2.45
CA PHE A 74 7.29 -1.07 3.32
C PHE A 74 7.43 0.30 3.98
N VAL A 75 8.63 0.69 4.41
CA VAL A 75 8.87 2.02 4.98
C VAL A 75 8.65 3.10 3.92
N GLU A 76 9.11 2.88 2.70
CA GLU A 76 8.96 3.82 1.58
C GLU A 76 7.50 4.05 1.23
N ILE A 77 6.69 3.00 1.07
CA ILE A 77 5.27 3.15 0.75
C ILE A 77 4.47 3.79 1.90
N GLU A 78 4.84 3.54 3.16
CA GLU A 78 4.21 4.21 4.31
C GLU A 78 4.58 5.69 4.42
N ALA A 79 5.76 6.08 3.95
CA ALA A 79 6.11 7.49 3.79
C ALA A 79 5.30 8.12 2.65
N ALA A 80 5.28 7.49 1.48
CA ALA A 80 4.54 7.98 0.31
C ALA A 80 3.05 8.16 0.60
N LEU A 81 2.42 7.24 1.33
CA LEU A 81 1.02 7.37 1.73
C LEU A 81 0.76 8.57 2.64
N ARG A 82 1.65 8.80 3.62
CA ARG A 82 1.53 9.95 4.53
C ARG A 82 1.73 11.27 3.79
N ASP A 83 2.70 11.31 2.87
CA ASP A 83 2.98 12.50 2.08
C ASP A 83 1.83 12.81 1.11
N HIS A 84 1.27 11.78 0.47
CA HIS A 84 0.11 11.92 -0.40
C HIS A 84 -1.12 12.43 0.38
N ASP A 85 -1.44 11.81 1.52
CA ASP A 85 -2.56 12.25 2.36
C ASP A 85 -2.36 13.68 2.90
N ALA A 86 -1.13 14.04 3.28
CA ALA A 86 -0.78 15.41 3.67
C ALA A 86 -0.98 16.40 2.52
N GLY A 87 -0.58 16.04 1.29
CA GLY A 87 -0.80 16.84 0.09
C GLY A 87 -2.28 17.10 -0.16
N LEU A 88 -3.12 16.07 -0.05
CA LEU A 88 -4.57 16.21 -0.17
C LEU A 88 -5.15 17.17 0.88
N LEU A 89 -4.69 17.10 2.13
CA LEU A 89 -5.12 18.01 3.18
C LEU A 89 -4.71 19.46 2.91
N VAL A 90 -3.50 19.69 2.40
CA VAL A 90 -3.04 21.04 2.02
C VAL A 90 -3.90 21.61 0.90
N ILE A 91 -4.19 20.82 -0.14
CA ILE A 91 -5.05 21.23 -1.26
C ILE A 91 -6.46 21.54 -0.76
N ALA A 92 -7.05 20.68 0.06
CA ALA A 92 -8.37 20.90 0.64
C ALA A 92 -8.42 22.16 1.50
N ASN A 93 -7.38 22.41 2.32
CA ASN A 93 -7.31 23.61 3.14
C ASN A 93 -7.18 24.89 2.30
N ALA A 94 -6.38 24.85 1.22
CA ALA A 94 -6.26 25.97 0.29
C ALA A 94 -7.59 26.27 -0.42
N ALA A 95 -8.32 25.23 -0.83
CA ALA A 95 -9.63 25.37 -1.45
C ALA A 95 -10.67 25.97 -0.49
N LEU A 96 -10.66 25.57 0.79
CA LEU A 96 -11.55 26.13 1.81
C LEU A 96 -11.30 27.63 2.02
N ARG A 97 -10.03 28.04 2.15
CA ARG A 97 -9.68 29.47 2.29
C ARG A 97 -10.08 30.29 1.07
N ALA A 98 -9.86 29.75 -0.13
CA ALA A 98 -10.29 30.40 -1.36
C ALA A 98 -11.82 30.56 -1.44
N ALA A 99 -12.58 29.60 -0.92
CA ALA A 99 -14.03 29.69 -0.83
C ALA A 99 -14.48 30.74 0.20
N ASP A 100 -13.86 30.77 1.37
CA ASP A 100 -14.17 31.78 2.41
C ASP A 100 -13.91 33.20 1.88
N ASP A 101 -12.79 33.44 1.20
CA ASP A 101 -12.47 34.73 0.58
C ASP A 101 -13.54 35.17 -0.44
N THR A 102 -14.10 34.23 -1.20
CA THR A 102 -15.17 34.55 -2.18
C THR A 102 -16.52 34.86 -1.54
N GLU A 103 -16.85 34.20 -0.43
CA GLU A 103 -18.10 34.46 0.31
C GLU A 103 -18.02 35.81 1.05
N ASP A 104 -16.88 36.18 1.62
CA ASP A 104 -16.67 37.49 2.26
C ASP A 104 -16.80 38.65 1.25
N VAL A 105 -16.23 38.51 0.05
CA VAL A 105 -16.38 39.51 -1.03
C VAL A 105 -17.85 39.67 -1.45
N ARG A 106 -18.63 38.58 -1.44
CA ARG A 106 -20.06 38.61 -1.80
C ARG A 106 -20.95 39.15 -0.70
N ALA A 107 -20.57 39.00 0.57
CA ALA A 107 -21.31 39.52 1.72
C ALA A 107 -21.10 41.03 1.95
N HIS A 108 -20.00 41.60 1.46
CA HIS A 108 -19.60 43.00 1.66
C HIS A 108 -19.60 43.89 0.40
N GLY A 109 -19.97 43.35 -0.77
CA GLY A 109 -20.19 44.12 -2.01
C GLY A 109 -21.67 44.43 -2.26
#